data_AF-A0A8T4Z8E3-F1
#
_entry.id   AF-A0A8T4Z8E3-F1
#
_cell.length_a   1.000
_cell.length_b   1.000
_cell.length_c   1.000
_cell.angle_alpha   90.00
_cell.angle_beta   90.00
_cell.angle_gamma   90.00
#
_symmetry.space_group_name_H-M   'P 1'
#
loop_
_entity.id
_entity.type
_entity.pdbx_description
1 polymer ?
#
loop_
_entity_poly.entity_id
_entity_poly.type
_entity_poly.pdbx_seq_one_letter_code
_entity_poly.pdbx_strand_id
1 'polypeptide(L)' 'AIIDNIRDCQIVISFGMGWRIYQDLRASSITPIVTDKENVVAAVEAYLKGELANRTDKLH' A
#
# COMPACT_ATOMS: atom_id res chain seq x y z
N ALA A 1 -11.93 -11.89 -5.94
CA ALA A 1 -11.92 -10.91 -4.82
C ALA A 1 -11.35 -9.59 -5.33
N ILE A 2 -11.33 -8.48 -4.57
CA ILE A 2 -10.77 -7.19 -5.06
C ILE A 2 -9.34 -7.33 -5.60
N ILE A 3 -8.57 -8.25 -5.00
CA ILE A 3 -7.18 -8.56 -5.36
C ILE A 3 -7.04 -9.12 -6.77
N ASP A 4 -8.00 -9.92 -7.26
CA ASP A 4 -7.95 -10.45 -8.63
C ASP A 4 -7.98 -9.35 -9.69
N ASN A 5 -8.64 -8.22 -9.38
CA ASN A 5 -8.77 -7.09 -10.30
C ASN A 5 -7.51 -6.21 -10.33
N ILE A 6 -6.58 -6.40 -9.39
CA ILE A 6 -5.35 -5.60 -9.26
C ILE A 6 -4.11 -6.49 -9.27
N ARG A 7 -4.22 -7.70 -9.82
CA ARG A 7 -3.11 -8.67 -9.88
C ARG A 7 -1.95 -8.24 -10.78
N ASP A 8 -2.21 -7.33 -11.70
CA ASP A 8 -1.23 -6.67 -12.55
C ASP A 8 -0.47 -5.56 -11.82
N CYS A 9 -0.97 -5.10 -10.67
CA CYS A 9 -0.32 -4.09 -9.85
C CYS A 9 0.77 -4.72 -8.98
N GLN A 10 1.96 -4.14 -8.98
CA GLN A 10 3.05 -4.58 -8.08
C GLN A 10 2.89 -4.01 -6.66
N ILE A 11 2.24 -2.86 -6.52
CA ILE A 11 2.25 -2.06 -5.29
C ILE A 11 0.88 -1.41 -5.09
N VAL A 12 0.43 -1.37 -3.84
CA VAL A 12 -0.77 -0.66 -3.40
C VAL A 12 -0.38 0.31 -2.30
N ILE A 13 -0.63 1.60 -2.52
CA ILE A 13 -0.37 2.65 -1.54
C ILE A 13 -1.71 3.11 -0.95
N SER A 14 -1.84 3.12 0.37
CA SER A 14 -3.05 3.60 1.03
C SER A 14 -2.74 4.36 2.32
N PHE A 15 -3.61 5.28 2.73
CA PHE A 15 -3.47 6.00 4.00
C PHE A 15 -3.70 5.10 5.23
N GLY A 16 -4.60 4.14 5.08
CA GLY A 16 -4.92 3.12 6.09
C GLY A 16 -5.25 1.81 5.39
N MET A 17 -5.01 0.70 6.08
CA MET A 17 -5.31 -0.64 5.58
C MET A 17 -5.65 -1.57 6.74
N GLY A 18 -6.65 -2.41 6.56
CA GLY A 18 -6.94 -3.49 7.52
C GLY A 18 -5.92 -4.61 7.42
N TRP A 19 -5.61 -5.25 8.54
CA TRP A 19 -4.59 -6.30 8.63
C TRP A 19 -4.82 -7.46 7.63
N ARG A 20 -6.08 -7.85 7.45
CA ARG A 20 -6.45 -8.95 6.54
C ARG A 20 -6.11 -8.64 5.08
N ILE A 21 -6.45 -7.45 4.59
CA ILE A 21 -6.13 -7.02 3.22
C ILE A 21 -4.61 -6.89 3.04
N TYR A 22 -3.91 -6.38 4.06
CA TYR A 22 -2.45 -6.28 4.01
C TYR A 22 -1.80 -7.66 3.82
N GLN A 23 -2.26 -8.67 4.56
CA GLN A 23 -1.78 -10.04 4.41
C GLN A 23 -2.17 -10.65 3.05
N ASP A 24 -3.42 -10.48 2.61
CA ASP A 24 -3.90 -11.03 1.35
C ASP A 24 -3.14 -10.45 0.14
N LEU A 25 -2.80 -9.16 0.18
CA LEU A 25 -1.96 -8.49 -0.83
C LEU A 25 -0.55 -9.09 -0.86
N ARG A 26 0.09 -9.24 0.31
CA ARG A 26 1.42 -9.86 0.42
C ARG A 26 1.43 -11.29 -0.09
N ALA A 27 0.41 -12.08 0.26
CA ALA A 27 0.26 -13.45 -0.23
C ALA A 27 0.08 -13.51 -1.76
N SER A 28 -0.42 -12.44 -2.37
CA SER A 28 -0.61 -12.30 -3.82
C SER A 28 0.55 -11.63 -4.54
N SER A 29 1.73 -11.49 -3.88
CA SER A 29 2.92 -10.80 -4.43
C SER A 29 2.72 -9.31 -4.74
N ILE A 30 1.71 -8.69 -4.16
CA ILE A 30 1.49 -7.24 -4.22
C ILE A 30 2.09 -6.64 -2.96
N THR A 31 2.83 -5.55 -3.09
CA THR A 31 3.44 -4.84 -1.95
C THR A 31 2.48 -3.78 -1.40
N PRO A 32 1.84 -3.99 -0.25
CA PRO A 32 1.08 -2.95 0.42
C PRO A 32 2.01 -1.96 1.14
N ILE A 33 1.78 -0.68 0.91
CA ILE A 33 2.45 0.43 1.59
C ILE A 33 1.38 1.29 2.26
N VAL A 34 1.42 1.32 3.59
CA VAL A 34 0.59 2.24 4.38
C VAL A 34 1.36 3.54 4.56
N THR A 35 0.78 4.67 4.16
CA THR A 35 1.40 5.99 4.28
C THR A 35 0.58 6.90 5.18
N ASP A 36 1.19 7.94 5.72
CA ASP A 36 0.50 9.03 6.42
C ASP A 36 0.27 10.26 5.53
N LYS A 37 0.62 10.18 4.24
CA LYS A 37 0.34 11.23 3.26
C LYS A 37 -1.13 11.23 2.87
N GLU A 38 -1.80 12.37 3.07
CA GLU A 38 -3.20 12.57 2.67
C GLU A 38 -3.35 12.83 1.17
N ASN A 39 -2.30 13.36 0.52
CA ASN A 39 -2.30 13.69 -0.90
C ASN A 39 -1.69 12.55 -1.74
N VAL A 40 -2.42 12.11 -2.76
CA VAL A 40 -2.00 11.02 -3.67
C VAL A 40 -0.73 11.36 -4.42
N VAL A 41 -0.62 12.59 -4.97
CA VAL A 41 0.56 13.03 -5.71
C VAL A 41 1.79 13.02 -4.79
N ALA A 42 1.66 13.55 -3.58
CA ALA A 42 2.74 13.55 -2.61
C ALA A 42 3.17 12.13 -2.19
N ALA A 43 2.22 11.20 -2.04
CA ALA A 43 2.52 9.80 -1.73
C ALA A 43 3.28 9.12 -2.87
N VAL A 44 2.86 9.34 -4.11
CA VAL A 44 3.53 8.79 -5.30
C VAL A 44 4.93 9.41 -5.49
N GLU A 45 5.08 10.71 -5.33
CA GLU A 45 6.39 11.37 -5.42
C GLU A 45 7.36 10.85 -4.35
N ALA A 46 6.91 10.72 -3.10
CA ALA A 46 7.72 10.14 -2.03
C ALA A 46 8.08 8.68 -2.31
N TYR A 47 7.17 7.91 -2.93
CA TYR A 47 7.45 6.53 -3.34
C TYR A 47 8.54 6.48 -4.41
N LEU A 48 8.42 7.31 -5.45
CA LEU A 48 9.40 7.41 -6.54
C LEU A 48 10.78 7.87 -6.05
N LYS A 49 10.83 8.67 -4.99
CA LYS A 49 12.07 9.10 -4.32
C LYS A 49 12.67 8.05 -3.38
N GLY A 50 11.96 6.97 -3.07
CA GLY A 50 12.36 5.98 -2.06
C GLY A 50 12.20 6.47 -0.62
N GLU A 51 11.44 7.53 -0.39
CA GLU A 51 11.23 8.17 0.91
C GLU A 51 9.89 7.79 1.56
N LEU A 52 9.04 7.03 0.86
CA LEU A 52 7.74 6.62 1.39
C LEU A 52 7.88 5.51 2.43
N ALA A 53 7.72 5.86 3.70
CA ALA A 53 7.73 4.91 4.81
C ALA A 53 6.46 4.05 4.81
N ASN A 54 6.62 2.73 4.94
CA ASN A 54 5.51 1.80 5.17
C ASN A 54 5.15 1.78 6.67
N ARG A 55 4.10 2.52 7.02
CA ARG A 55 3.59 2.68 8.39
C ARG A 55 2.74 1.50 8.81
N THR A 56 3.38 0.35 8.99
CA THR A 56 2.73 -0.87 9.49
C THR A 56 2.17 -0.70 10.91
N ASP A 57 2.62 0.34 11.65
CA ASP A 57 2.09 0.77 12.94
C ASP A 57 0.64 1.30 12.86
N LYS A 58 0.16 1.68 11.67
CA LYS A 58 -1.22 2.15 11.43
C LYS A 58 -2.16 1.07 10.91
N LEU A 59 -1.73 -0.19 10.90
CA LEU A 59 -2.59 -1.31 10.53
C LEU A 59 -3.56 -1.59 11.67
N HIS A 60 -4.85 -1.70 11.33
CA HIS A 60 -5.94 -2.01 12.27
C HIS A 60 -6.60 -3.35 11.95
#